data_AF-A0A250KUT2-F1
#
_entry.id   AF-A0A250KUT2-F1
#
_cell.length_a   1.000
_cell.length_b   1.000
_cell.length_c   1.000
_cell.angle_alpha   90.00
_cell.angle_beta   90.00
_cell.angle_gamma   90.00
#
_symmetry.space_group_name_H-M   'P 1'
#
loop_
_entity.id
_entity.type
_entity.pdbx_description
1 polymer ?
#
loop_
_entity_poly.entity_id
_entity_poly.type
_entity_poly.pdbx_seq_one_letter_code
_entity_poly.pdbx_strand_id
1 'polypeptide(L)'
;MIGGVVSVVICVWFYRTAVRLNLNVLQWIVGALIVYYGIKAIWTYAILKPMLGGSFTYYSATAGVMMEVSGALLGALGAVLFRNLVMLKQAR
;
A
#
# COMPACT_ATOMS: atom_id res chain seq x y z
N MET A 1 4.17 -4.29 -11.92
CA MET A 1 5.55 -4.34 -11.36
C MET A 1 5.81 -3.23 -10.34
N ILE A 2 5.45 -1.97 -10.64
CA ILE A 2 5.68 -0.80 -9.77
C ILE A 2 5.13 -1.02 -8.36
N GLY A 3 3.88 -1.49 -8.24
CA GLY A 3 3.27 -1.72 -6.93
C GLY A 3 4.00 -2.76 -6.05
N GLY A 4 4.70 -3.72 -6.64
CA GLY A 4 5.51 -4.70 -5.91
C GLY A 4 6.84 -4.13 -5.42
N VAL A 5 7.47 -3.25 -6.20
CA VAL A 5 8.67 -2.53 -5.75
C VAL A 5 8.33 -1.63 -4.58
N VAL A 6 7.20 -0.90 -4.66
CA VAL A 6 6.72 -0.03 -3.59
C VAL A 6 6.43 -0.82 -2.31
N SER A 7 5.79 -2.00 -2.40
CA SER A 7 5.53 -2.82 -1.21
C SER A 7 6.82 -3.28 -0.53
N VAL A 8 7.85 -3.66 -1.30
CA VAL A 8 9.15 -4.04 -0.73
C VAL A 8 9.80 -2.86 0.02
N VAL A 9 9.78 -1.67 -0.58
CA VAL A 9 10.30 -0.45 0.07
C VAL A 9 9.58 -0.16 1.39
N ILE A 10 8.24 -0.28 1.40
CA ILE A 10 7.43 -0.12 2.62
C ILE A 10 7.81 -1.17 3.68
N CYS A 11 7.95 -2.44 3.30
CA CYS A 11 8.36 -3.51 4.22
C CYS A 11 9.72 -3.23 4.85
N VAL A 12 10.71 -2.84 4.05
CA VAL A 12 12.06 -2.50 4.54
C VAL A 12 12.00 -1.32 5.52
N TRP A 13 11.17 -0.32 5.24
CA TRP A 13 11.02 0.84 6.12
C TRP A 13 10.35 0.49 7.47
N PHE A 14 9.29 -0.33 7.44
CA PHE A 14 8.63 -0.83 8.65
C PHE A 14 9.55 -1.75 9.45
N TYR A 15 10.29 -2.64 8.78
CA TYR A 15 11.31 -3.50 9.39
C TYR A 15 12.34 -2.68 10.16
N ARG A 16 12.97 -1.70 9.50
CA ARG A 16 13.99 -0.84 10.14
C ARG A 16 13.42 -0.05 11.31
N THR A 17 12.16 0.39 11.22
CA THR A 17 11.49 1.10 12.31
C THR A 17 11.26 0.18 13.51
N ALA A 18 10.72 -1.02 13.29
CA ALA A 18 10.43 -1.97 14.36
C ALA A 18 11.70 -2.43 15.09
N VAL A 19 12.78 -2.71 14.34
CA VAL A 19 14.09 -3.06 14.92
C VAL A 19 14.63 -1.91 15.78
N ARG A 20 14.56 -0.66 15.30
CA ARG A 20 15.04 0.52 16.04
C ARG A 20 14.28 0.74 17.34
N LEU A 21 12.98 0.41 17.36
CA LEU A 21 12.11 0.61 18.51
C LEU A 21 11.98 -0.64 19.41
N ASN A 22 12.72 -1.72 19.11
CA ASN A 22 12.66 -3.00 19.83
C ASN A 22 11.22 -3.58 19.89
N LEU A 23 10.48 -3.45 18.79
CA LEU A 23 9.10 -3.93 18.64
C LEU A 23 9.04 -5.23 17.81
N ASN A 24 7.89 -5.91 17.83
CA ASN A 24 7.67 -7.11 17.03
C ASN A 24 7.66 -6.80 15.52
N VAL A 25 8.76 -7.15 14.87
CA VAL A 25 9.01 -6.91 13.44
C VAL A 25 7.95 -7.56 12.55
N LEU A 26 7.52 -8.78 12.86
CA LEU A 26 6.55 -9.51 12.04
C LEU A 26 5.20 -8.79 12.00
N GLN A 27 4.71 -8.33 13.16
CA GLN A 27 3.47 -7.56 13.25
C GLN A 27 3.55 -6.26 12.43
N TRP A 28 4.70 -5.59 12.45
CA TRP A 28 4.91 -4.35 11.70
C TRP A 28 4.91 -4.55 10.19
N ILE A 29 5.61 -5.57 9.69
CA ILE A 29 5.65 -5.87 8.26
C ILE A 29 4.28 -6.35 7.77
N VAL A 30 3.67 -7.29 8.47
CA VAL A 30 2.37 -7.86 8.08
C VAL A 30 1.29 -6.77 8.10
N GLY A 31 1.26 -5.92 9.14
CA GLY A 31 0.33 -4.80 9.21
C GLY A 31 0.51 -3.82 8.05
N ALA A 32 1.75 -3.49 7.69
CA ALA A 32 2.04 -2.62 6.55
C ALA A 32 1.55 -3.21 5.22
N LEU A 33 1.78 -4.51 5.00
CA LEU A 33 1.33 -5.21 3.79
C LEU A 33 -0.19 -5.27 3.69
N ILE A 34 -0.87 -5.58 4.79
CA ILE A 34 -2.34 -5.62 4.84
C ILE A 34 -2.92 -4.25 4.48
N VAL A 35 -2.39 -3.17 5.07
CA VAL A 35 -2.88 -1.81 4.78
C VAL A 35 -2.59 -1.41 3.34
N TYR A 36 -1.35 -1.63 2.87
CA TYR A 36 -0.95 -1.29 1.51
C TYR A 36 -1.80 -2.00 0.46
N TYR A 37 -1.89 -3.34 0.53
CA TYR A 37 -2.66 -4.11 -0.44
C TYR A 37 -4.16 -3.96 -0.25
N GLY A 38 -4.65 -3.78 0.98
CA GLY A 38 -6.06 -3.52 1.26
C GLY A 38 -6.54 -2.24 0.60
N ILE A 39 -5.80 -1.13 0.77
CA ILE A 39 -6.13 0.15 0.13
C ILE A 39 -5.99 0.05 -1.39
N LYS A 40 -4.92 -0.59 -1.89
CA LYS A 40 -4.76 -0.79 -3.34
C LYS A 40 -5.92 -1.59 -3.93
N ALA A 41 -6.38 -2.64 -3.23
CA ALA A 41 -7.51 -3.46 -3.66
C ALA A 41 -8.82 -2.67 -3.64
N ILE A 42 -9.08 -1.88 -2.60
CA ILE A 42 -10.26 -0.99 -2.52
C ILE A 42 -10.23 0.01 -3.68
N TRP A 43 -9.12 0.68 -3.90
CA TRP A 43 -8.98 1.63 -5.01
C TRP A 43 -9.24 0.96 -6.36
N THR A 44 -8.66 -0.21 -6.59
CA THR A 44 -8.77 -0.92 -7.87
C THR A 44 -10.19 -1.44 -8.11
N TYR A 45 -10.76 -2.14 -7.14
CA TYR A 45 -11.99 -2.91 -7.33
C TYR A 45 -13.26 -2.17 -6.92
N ALA A 46 -13.19 -1.33 -5.88
CA ALA A 46 -14.36 -0.60 -5.39
C ALA A 46 -14.50 0.79 -6.05
N ILE A 47 -13.41 1.37 -6.58
CA ILE A 47 -13.43 2.72 -7.15
C ILE A 47 -13.15 2.69 -8.65
N LEU A 48 -11.96 2.25 -9.07
CA LEU A 48 -11.59 2.28 -10.50
C LEU A 48 -12.48 1.38 -11.37
N LYS A 49 -12.78 0.16 -10.91
CA LYS A 49 -13.64 -0.77 -11.65
C LYS A 49 -15.03 -0.20 -11.96
N PRO A 50 -15.82 0.32 -11.00
CA PRO A 50 -17.10 0.93 -11.31
C PRO A 50 -16.96 2.25 -12.07
N MET A 51 -15.93 3.07 -11.82
CA MET A 51 -15.73 4.33 -12.56
C MET A 51 -15.41 4.12 -14.04
N LEU A 52 -14.65 3.07 -14.38
CA LEU A 52 -14.23 2.80 -15.75
C LEU A 52 -15.18 1.86 -16.51
N GLY A 53 -16.06 1.14 -15.80
CA GLY A 53 -17.06 0.25 -16.40
C GLY A 53 -16.43 -0.77 -17.36
N GLY A 54 -16.97 -0.83 -18.59
CA GLY A 54 -16.46 -1.73 -19.64
C GLY A 54 -15.01 -1.43 -20.08
N SER A 55 -14.52 -0.22 -19.85
CA SER A 55 -13.13 0.18 -20.18
C SER A 55 -12.11 -0.38 -19.19
N PHE A 56 -12.55 -0.92 -18.05
CA PHE A 56 -11.66 -1.56 -17.07
C PHE A 56 -11.01 -2.83 -17.63
N THR A 57 -11.62 -3.49 -18.62
CA THR A 57 -11.07 -4.68 -19.27
C THR A 57 -10.25 -4.32 -20.52
N TYR A 58 -10.54 -3.18 -21.14
CA TYR A 58 -9.97 -2.76 -22.43
C TYR A 58 -9.33 -1.37 -22.32
N TYR A 59 -8.30 -1.24 -21.47
CA TYR A 59 -7.55 0.00 -21.31
C TYR A 59 -6.23 -0.04 -22.09
N SER A 60 -5.75 1.13 -22.52
CA SER A 60 -4.43 1.27 -23.14
C SER A 60 -3.30 1.04 -22.14
N ALA A 61 -2.12 0.63 -22.60
CA ALA A 61 -0.97 0.38 -21.72
C ALA A 61 -0.66 1.56 -20.77
N THR A 62 -0.79 2.80 -21.27
CA THR A 62 -0.61 4.03 -20.47
C THR A 62 -1.63 4.15 -19.34
N ALA A 63 -2.90 3.87 -19.62
CA ALA A 63 -3.95 3.87 -18.60
C ALA A 63 -3.70 2.79 -17.54
N GLY A 64 -3.23 1.61 -17.95
CA GLY A 64 -2.82 0.54 -17.02
C GLY A 64 -1.70 0.95 -16.08
N VAL A 65 -0.67 1.64 -16.59
CA VAL A 65 0.41 2.19 -15.76
C VAL A 65 -0.11 3.22 -14.78
N MET A 66 -0.98 4.15 -15.21
CA MET A 66 -1.56 5.16 -14.32
C MET A 66 -2.45 4.55 -13.23
N MET A 67 -3.22 3.51 -13.55
CA MET A 67 -4.01 2.77 -12.56
C MET A 67 -3.12 2.06 -11.53
N GLU A 68 -2.04 1.42 -11.97
CA GLU A 68 -1.07 0.80 -11.06
C GLU A 68 -0.35 1.82 -10.18
N VAL A 69 0.10 2.94 -10.74
CA VAL A 69 0.80 4.01 -10.02
C VAL A 69 -0.13 4.69 -9.02
N SER A 70 -1.36 5.03 -9.41
CA SER A 70 -2.32 5.66 -8.49
C SER A 70 -2.67 4.74 -7.31
N GLY A 71 -2.90 3.45 -7.56
CA GLY A 71 -3.12 2.47 -6.50
C GLY A 71 -1.90 2.31 -5.58
N ALA A 72 -0.69 2.28 -6.13
CA ALA A 72 0.53 2.20 -5.33
C ALA A 72 0.76 3.46 -4.47
N LEU A 73 0.49 4.65 -5.00
CA LEU A 73 0.58 5.91 -4.26
C LEU A 73 -0.41 5.96 -3.10
N LEU A 74 -1.67 5.60 -3.34
CA LEU A 74 -2.69 5.57 -2.30
C LEU A 74 -2.39 4.51 -1.23
N GLY A 75 -1.93 3.32 -1.64
CA GLY A 75 -1.48 2.30 -0.71
C GLY A 75 -0.30 2.78 0.14
N ALA A 76 0.67 3.46 -0.47
CA ALA A 76 1.84 3.99 0.24
C ALA A 76 1.44 5.09 1.23
N LEU A 77 0.57 6.02 0.84
CA LEU A 77 0.01 7.04 1.73
C LEU A 77 -0.70 6.40 2.92
N GLY A 78 -1.53 5.38 2.67
CA GLY A 78 -2.20 4.63 3.72
C GLY A 78 -1.24 3.94 4.69
N ALA A 79 -0.17 3.32 4.17
CA ALA A 79 0.86 2.70 5.00
C ALA A 79 1.59 3.74 5.87
N VAL A 80 1.92 4.91 5.31
CA VAL A 80 2.54 6.02 6.09
C VAL A 80 1.62 6.50 7.20
N LEU A 81 0.33 6.69 6.91
CA LEU A 81 -0.66 7.09 7.91
C LEU A 81 -0.82 6.03 9.00
N PHE A 82 -0.94 4.75 8.62
CA PHE A 82 -1.02 3.64 9.58
C PHE A 82 0.19 3.58 10.50
N ARG A 83 1.39 3.76 9.94
CA ARG A 83 2.63 3.83 10.74
C ARG A 83 2.55 4.92 11.80
N ASN A 84 2.21 6.14 11.38
CA ASN A 84 2.27 7.32 12.24
C ASN A 84 1.13 7.38 13.26
N LEU A 85 -0.07 6.97 12.86
CA LEU A 85 -1.27 7.12 13.69
C LEU A 85 -1.57 5.91 14.57
N VAL A 86 -1.10 4.71 14.21
CA VAL A 86 -1.41 3.47 14.92
C VAL A 86 -0.14 2.84 15.48
N MET A 87 0.82 2.49 14.63
CA MET A 87 1.94 1.64 15.03
C MET A 87 2.92 2.36 15.95
N LEU A 88 3.27 3.62 15.66
CA LEU A 88 4.15 4.40 16.55
C LEU A 88 3.55 4.69 17.93
N LYS A 89 2.23 4.58 18.11
CA LYS A 89 1.62 4.69 19.45
C LYS A 89 1.95 3.50 20.34
N GLN A 90 2.35 2.35 19.76
CA GLN A 90 2.79 1.18 20.52
C GLN A 90 4.20 1.36 21.10
N ALA A 91 4.97 2.33 20.59
CA ALA A 91 6.32 2.61 21.04
C ALA A 91 6.39 3.65 22.18
N ARG A 92 5.24 4.17 22.61
CA ARG A 92 5.10 5.20 23.63
C ARG A 92 4.48 4.61 24.89
#